data_AF-A0A431KEI1-F1
#
_entry.id   AF-A0A431KEI1-F1
#
_cell.length_a   1.000
_cell.length_b   1.000
_cell.length_c   1.000
_cell.angle_alpha   90.00
_cell.angle_beta   90.00
_cell.angle_gamma   90.00
#
_symmetry.space_group_name_H-M   'P 1'
#
loop_
_entity.id
_entity.type
_entity.pdbx_description
1 polymer ?
#
loop_
_entity_poly.entity_id
_entity_poly.type
_entity_poly.pdbx_seq_one_letter_code
_entity_poly.pdbx_strand_id
1 'polypeptide(L)'
;MVVKGAGAGMGKQKLTCEEICASFDPPIEFGSHKDMVGSKKGYQAEHIVPTSAFHEMGRSGDRVTNCSGYTTPNALTWMARDGQSADQEHKILTDQMREFSQANDLAGREATLNQWLDEYEEGAKNALKNADPKRKIKNKKLDEDSLIDAAAECIRARAAESFAQMKPPVKGDTKLRNPWAATAEQRAAAAPPPRAPSGGRGGRR
;
A
#
# COMPACT_ATOMS: atom_id res chain seq x y z
N MET A 1 -3.76 -18.53 6.51
CA MET A 1 -5.10 -18.84 7.09
C MET A 1 -4.98 -19.04 8.59
N VAL A 2 -5.65 -18.21 9.39
CA VAL A 2 -5.62 -18.31 10.87
C VAL A 2 -6.85 -19.07 11.37
N VAL A 3 -6.63 -20.08 12.20
CA VAL A 3 -7.67 -20.95 12.76
C VAL A 3 -7.73 -20.84 14.28
N LYS A 4 -8.94 -20.81 14.84
CA LYS A 4 -9.16 -20.90 16.28
C LYS A 4 -9.12 -22.36 16.71
N GLY A 5 -8.30 -22.67 17.73
CA GLY A 5 -8.39 -23.96 18.42
C GLY A 5 -9.68 -24.00 19.23
N ALA A 6 -10.69 -24.72 18.75
CA ALA A 6 -11.88 -25.01 19.54
C ALA A 6 -11.62 -26.24 20.42
N GLY A 7 -12.16 -26.24 21.64
CA GLY A 7 -12.09 -27.37 22.56
C GLY A 7 -12.64 -28.66 21.92
N ALA A 8 -12.26 -29.79 22.51
CA ALA A 8 -12.57 -31.14 22.03
C ALA A 8 -14.02 -31.26 21.50
N GLY A 9 -14.16 -31.38 20.18
CA GLY A 9 -15.43 -31.64 19.51
C GLY A 9 -15.91 -30.59 18.50
N MET A 10 -15.33 -29.38 18.45
CA MET A 10 -15.69 -28.38 17.43
C MET A 10 -14.54 -28.20 16.42
N GLY A 11 -14.85 -28.28 15.13
CA GLY A 11 -13.86 -28.14 14.06
C GLY A 11 -13.11 -26.81 14.10
N LYS A 12 -11.92 -26.76 13.49
CA LYS A 12 -11.12 -25.54 13.32
C LYS A 12 -11.93 -24.50 12.53
N GLN A 13 -12.42 -23.45 13.19
CA GLN A 13 -13.08 -22.32 12.52
C GLN A 13 -12.05 -21.27 12.10
N LYS A 14 -12.20 -20.75 10.89
CA LYS A 14 -11.37 -19.67 10.34
C LYS A 14 -11.79 -18.35 10.99
N LEU A 15 -10.81 -17.51 11.34
CA LEU A 15 -11.11 -16.15 11.79
C LEU A 15 -11.62 -15.30 10.62
N THR A 16 -12.60 -14.45 10.90
CA THR A 16 -13.06 -13.38 10.00
C THR A 16 -12.07 -12.21 9.96
N CYS A 17 -12.16 -11.34 8.96
CA CYS A 17 -11.31 -10.13 8.91
C CYS A 17 -11.47 -9.24 10.14
N GLU A 18 -12.67 -9.15 10.70
CA GLU A 18 -12.94 -8.40 11.92
C GLU A 18 -12.20 -9.00 13.12
N GLU A 19 -12.24 -10.32 13.28
CA GLU A 19 -11.52 -11.03 14.34
C GLU A 19 -9.99 -10.95 14.16
N ILE A 20 -9.51 -11.02 12.91
CA ILE A 20 -8.09 -10.84 12.58
C ILE A 20 -7.63 -9.43 12.98
N CYS A 21 -8.31 -8.39 12.50
CA CYS A 21 -7.97 -7.00 12.81
C CYS A 21 -8.08 -6.68 14.32
N ALA A 22 -9.05 -7.29 15.02
CA ALA A 22 -9.24 -7.14 16.46
C ALA A 22 -8.16 -7.86 17.30
N SER A 23 -7.42 -8.81 16.71
CA SER A 23 -6.36 -9.56 17.40
C SER A 23 -5.09 -8.73 17.65
N PHE A 24 -4.94 -7.59 16.96
CA PHE A 24 -3.86 -6.63 17.17
C PHE A 24 -4.18 -5.66 18.33
N ASP A 25 -3.14 -5.14 18.96
CA ASP A 25 -3.20 -4.12 20.00
C ASP A 25 -2.27 -2.93 19.67
N PRO A 26 -2.83 -1.74 19.37
CA PRO A 26 -4.26 -1.52 19.21
C PRO A 26 -4.82 -2.23 17.95
N PRO A 27 -6.15 -2.45 17.90
CA PRO A 27 -6.80 -3.03 16.72
C PRO A 27 -6.50 -2.26 15.43
N ILE A 28 -6.54 -2.97 14.31
CA ILE A 28 -6.55 -2.34 12.98
C ILE A 28 -7.96 -1.81 12.74
N GLU A 29 -8.09 -0.49 12.69
CA GLU A 29 -9.35 0.23 12.58
C GLU A 29 -9.43 0.88 11.19
N PHE A 30 -10.58 0.76 10.54
CA PHE A 30 -10.85 1.33 9.22
C PHE A 30 -11.94 2.37 9.30
N GLY A 31 -11.88 3.36 8.42
CA GLY A 31 -12.95 4.33 8.24
C GLY A 31 -12.63 5.29 7.10
N SER A 32 -13.56 6.19 6.82
CA SER A 32 -13.30 7.24 5.83
C SER A 32 -12.28 8.24 6.38
N HIS A 33 -11.41 8.79 5.53
CA HIS A 33 -10.34 9.69 5.97
C HIS A 33 -10.87 10.84 6.85
N LYS A 34 -12.01 11.46 6.49
CA LYS A 34 -12.60 12.57 7.27
C LYS A 34 -13.03 12.17 8.69
N ASP A 35 -13.40 10.91 8.89
CA ASP A 35 -13.84 10.41 10.20
C ASP A 35 -12.65 9.94 11.04
N MET A 36 -11.58 9.47 10.38
CA MET A 36 -10.41 8.88 11.03
C MET A 36 -9.30 9.89 11.32
N VAL A 37 -9.14 10.91 10.49
CA VAL A 37 -8.05 11.89 10.64
C VAL A 37 -8.13 12.60 11.99
N GLY A 38 -7.04 12.57 12.77
CA GLY A 38 -7.00 13.16 14.11
C GLY A 38 -7.78 12.42 15.19
N SER A 39 -8.41 11.28 14.88
CA SER A 39 -9.20 10.51 15.86
C SER A 39 -8.36 9.80 16.93
N LYS A 40 -7.08 9.55 16.66
CA LYS A 40 -6.20 8.76 17.54
C LYS A 40 -4.80 9.35 17.58
N LYS A 41 -4.37 9.78 18.77
CA LYS A 41 -3.04 10.38 18.99
C LYS A 41 -1.91 9.38 18.66
N GLY A 42 -0.92 9.82 17.89
CA GLY A 42 0.23 9.00 17.47
C GLY A 42 -0.06 8.03 16.34
N TYR A 43 -1.21 8.22 15.66
CA TYR A 43 -1.60 7.45 14.48
C TYR A 43 -2.07 8.41 13.40
N GLN A 44 -1.87 8.01 12.15
CA GLN A 44 -2.33 8.70 10.96
C GLN A 44 -3.38 7.84 10.25
N ALA A 45 -4.42 8.49 9.72
CA ALA A 45 -5.38 7.86 8.82
C ALA A 45 -4.68 7.61 7.48
N GLU A 46 -4.12 6.41 7.33
CA GLU A 46 -3.31 6.08 6.16
C GLU A 46 -4.20 5.66 5.00
N HIS A 47 -3.98 6.28 3.85
CA HIS A 47 -4.69 5.96 2.63
C HIS A 47 -4.20 4.63 2.06
N ILE A 48 -5.14 3.79 1.62
CA ILE A 48 -4.81 2.58 0.89
C ILE A 48 -4.71 2.94 -0.59
N VAL A 49 -3.49 2.89 -1.13
CA VAL A 49 -3.03 3.61 -2.33
C VAL A 49 -2.94 5.14 -2.10
N PRO A 50 -1.80 5.77 -2.43
CA PRO A 50 -1.62 7.22 -2.21
C PRO A 50 -2.64 8.08 -2.96
N THR A 51 -3.26 9.03 -2.25
CA THR A 51 -4.21 10.00 -2.82
C THR A 51 -3.72 10.67 -4.11
N SER A 52 -2.43 10.98 -4.20
CA SER A 52 -1.83 11.64 -5.36
C SER A 52 -1.74 10.78 -6.62
N ALA A 53 -1.97 9.47 -6.54
CA ALA A 53 -2.04 8.57 -7.68
C ALA A 53 -3.39 8.67 -8.41
N PHE A 54 -4.44 9.13 -7.72
CA PHE A 54 -5.79 9.32 -8.27
C PHE A 54 -6.00 10.70 -8.90
N HIS A 55 -5.01 11.58 -8.82
CA HIS A 55 -5.06 12.94 -9.35
C HIS A 55 -4.00 13.11 -10.44
N GLU A 56 -4.35 13.85 -11.49
CA GLU A 56 -3.46 14.24 -12.60
C GLU A 56 -2.25 15.04 -12.08
N MET A 57 -2.45 15.84 -11.04
CA MET A 57 -1.39 16.60 -10.39
C MET A 57 -1.62 16.73 -8.88
N GLY A 58 -0.53 16.60 -8.11
CA GLY A 58 -0.54 16.82 -6.67
C GLY A 58 -1.52 15.92 -5.92
N ARG A 59 -2.19 16.47 -4.90
CA ARG A 59 -3.18 15.78 -4.05
C ARG A 59 -4.61 16.30 -4.22
N SER A 60 -4.82 17.26 -5.13
CA SER A 60 -6.06 18.02 -5.27
C SER A 60 -6.32 18.52 -6.70
N GLY A 61 -5.56 18.05 -7.69
CA GLY A 61 -5.78 18.40 -9.10
C GLY A 61 -7.04 17.74 -9.66
N ASP A 62 -7.16 17.72 -10.99
CA ASP A 62 -8.18 16.90 -11.64
C ASP A 62 -7.94 15.42 -11.36
N ARG A 63 -9.00 14.62 -11.40
CA ARG A 63 -8.89 13.17 -11.18
C ARG A 63 -8.38 12.54 -12.46
N VAL A 64 -7.56 11.50 -12.33
CA VAL A 64 -7.22 10.68 -13.49
C VAL A 64 -8.49 10.08 -14.10
N THR A 65 -8.45 9.81 -15.41
CA THR A 65 -9.60 9.26 -16.13
C THR A 65 -10.15 8.02 -15.40
N ASN A 66 -11.47 7.94 -15.23
CA ASN A 66 -12.20 6.89 -14.48
C ASN A 66 -11.98 6.88 -12.94
N CYS A 67 -11.39 7.93 -12.36
CA CYS A 67 -11.27 8.10 -10.91
C CYS A 67 -12.18 9.20 -10.34
N SER A 68 -13.20 9.65 -11.08
CA SER A 68 -14.07 10.75 -10.62
C SER A 68 -14.90 10.42 -9.37
N GLY A 69 -15.09 9.15 -9.04
CA GLY A 69 -15.72 8.72 -7.80
C GLY A 69 -14.81 8.81 -6.56
N TYR A 70 -13.49 8.96 -6.77
CA TYR A 70 -12.52 9.09 -5.68
C TYR A 70 -12.59 10.49 -5.06
N THR A 71 -12.66 10.54 -3.74
CA THR A 71 -12.45 11.78 -2.97
C THR A 71 -11.61 11.50 -1.73
N THR A 72 -10.63 12.37 -1.46
CA THR A 72 -9.77 12.26 -0.28
C THR A 72 -10.55 12.12 1.03
N PRO A 73 -11.60 12.93 1.32
CA PRO A 73 -12.32 12.83 2.58
C PRO A 73 -13.09 11.51 2.77
N ASN A 74 -13.59 10.90 1.69
CA ASN A 74 -14.40 9.68 1.77
C ASN A 74 -13.60 8.41 1.47
N ALA A 75 -12.33 8.52 1.07
CA ALA A 75 -11.48 7.37 0.80
C ALA A 75 -11.30 6.53 2.06
N LEU A 76 -11.32 5.20 1.90
CA LEU A 76 -11.02 4.28 2.98
C LEU A 76 -9.58 4.49 3.45
N THR A 77 -9.44 4.55 4.77
CA THR A 77 -8.16 4.62 5.47
C THR A 77 -8.14 3.58 6.57
N TRP A 78 -6.94 3.27 7.06
CA TRP A 78 -6.78 2.58 8.34
C TRP A 78 -5.79 3.33 9.23
N MET A 79 -5.93 3.19 10.54
CA MET A 79 -5.04 3.89 11.48
C MET A 79 -3.68 3.21 11.51
N ALA A 80 -2.69 3.80 10.86
CA ALA A 80 -1.28 3.39 10.93
C ALA A 80 -0.54 4.24 11.97
N ARG A 81 0.41 3.65 12.70
CA ARG A 81 1.22 4.40 13.67
C ARG A 81 2.05 5.46 12.94
N ASP A 82 1.97 6.70 13.44
CA ASP A 82 2.58 7.87 12.78
C ASP A 82 3.91 8.26 13.41
N GLY A 83 4.93 8.24 12.55
CA GLY A 83 6.29 8.66 12.87
C GLY A 83 7.12 8.71 11.58
N GLN A 84 7.13 9.87 10.90
CA GLN A 84 7.87 10.03 9.64
C GLN A 84 9.40 9.94 9.78
N SER A 85 9.92 10.11 11.00
CA SER A 85 11.36 10.09 11.31
C SER A 85 11.83 8.78 11.98
N ALA A 86 10.95 7.79 12.12
CA ALA A 86 11.25 6.49 12.70
C ALA A 86 10.66 5.40 11.80
N ASP A 87 11.17 4.16 11.87
CA ASP A 87 10.69 3.01 11.08
C ASP A 87 9.31 2.53 11.56
N GLN A 88 8.33 3.44 11.59
CA GLN A 88 6.95 3.20 11.97
C GLN A 88 6.10 2.85 10.75
N GLU A 89 4.91 2.30 11.01
CA GLU A 89 4.00 1.78 9.99
C GLU A 89 3.79 2.77 8.84
N HIS A 90 3.49 4.03 9.15
CA HIS A 90 3.25 5.08 8.14
C HIS A 90 4.46 5.30 7.22
N LYS A 91 5.68 5.32 7.77
CA LYS A 91 6.92 5.50 6.99
C LYS A 91 7.15 4.31 6.07
N ILE A 92 7.05 3.09 6.61
CA ILE A 92 7.27 1.85 5.85
C ILE A 92 6.30 1.78 4.66
N LEU A 93 5.02 2.09 4.89
CA LEU A 93 4.00 2.13 3.84
C LEU A 93 4.31 3.20 2.78
N THR A 94 4.63 4.41 3.23
CA THR A 94 4.95 5.53 2.33
C THR A 94 6.18 5.23 1.46
N ASP A 95 7.22 4.64 2.03
CA ASP A 95 8.45 4.33 1.32
C ASP A 95 8.23 3.21 0.31
N GLN A 96 7.53 2.13 0.68
CA GLN A 96 7.15 1.06 -0.26
C GLN A 96 6.38 1.62 -1.47
N MET A 97 5.35 2.43 -1.23
CA MET A 97 4.54 3.01 -2.30
C MET A 97 5.34 3.99 -3.17
N ARG A 98 6.32 4.68 -2.59
CA ARG A 98 7.24 5.55 -3.31
C ARG A 98 8.16 4.75 -4.22
N GLU A 99 8.77 3.70 -3.71
CA GLU A 99 9.65 2.83 -4.49
C GLU A 99 8.91 2.20 -5.67
N PHE A 100 7.68 1.71 -5.44
CA PHE A 100 6.83 1.19 -6.50
C PHE A 100 6.49 2.26 -7.56
N SER A 101 6.12 3.48 -7.14
CA SER A 101 5.89 4.60 -8.07
C SER A 101 7.12 4.90 -8.92
N GLN A 102 8.30 4.97 -8.30
CA GLN A 102 9.56 5.29 -8.98
C GLN A 102 9.97 4.17 -9.94
N ALA A 103 9.80 2.91 -9.57
CA ALA A 103 10.07 1.77 -10.44
C ALA A 103 9.18 1.78 -11.69
N ASN A 104 7.89 2.10 -11.54
CA ASN A 104 6.97 2.26 -12.67
C ASN A 104 7.33 3.45 -13.56
N ASP A 105 7.74 4.57 -12.95
CA ASP A 105 8.17 5.77 -13.66
C ASP A 105 9.47 5.55 -14.46
N LEU A 106 10.46 4.82 -13.89
CA LEU A 106 11.67 4.38 -14.62
C LEU A 106 11.32 3.48 -15.81
N ALA A 107 10.31 2.63 -15.65
CA ALA A 107 9.84 1.74 -16.71
C ALA A 107 8.91 2.44 -17.74
N GLY A 108 8.64 3.74 -17.56
CA GLY A 108 7.77 4.52 -18.47
C GLY A 108 6.33 3.99 -18.53
N ARG A 109 5.83 3.41 -17.43
CA ARG A 109 4.49 2.79 -17.38
C ARG A 109 3.69 3.23 -16.16
N GLU A 110 2.38 3.13 -16.28
CA GLU A 110 1.44 3.29 -15.17
C GLU A 110 0.94 1.92 -14.68
N ALA A 111 0.84 1.79 -13.35
CA ALA A 111 0.27 0.62 -12.70
C ALA A 111 -1.26 0.72 -12.62
N THR A 112 -1.93 -0.43 -12.68
CA THR A 112 -3.38 -0.52 -12.44
C THR A 112 -3.69 -0.43 -10.94
N LEU A 113 -4.93 -0.10 -10.58
CA LEU A 113 -5.39 -0.13 -9.18
C LEU A 113 -5.08 -1.49 -8.52
N ASN A 114 -5.32 -2.62 -9.21
CA ASN A 114 -4.99 -3.93 -8.66
C ASN A 114 -3.50 -4.09 -8.35
N GLN A 115 -2.61 -3.61 -9.22
CA GLN A 115 -1.17 -3.67 -8.97
C GLN A 115 -0.76 -2.78 -7.79
N TRP A 116 -1.39 -1.62 -7.63
CA TRP A 116 -1.19 -0.77 -6.46
C TRP A 116 -1.70 -1.44 -5.17
N LEU A 117 -2.83 -2.14 -5.23
CA LEU A 117 -3.39 -2.88 -4.10
C LEU A 117 -2.54 -4.09 -3.71
N ASP A 118 -1.98 -4.81 -4.68
CA ASP A 118 -1.06 -5.93 -4.43
C ASP A 118 0.23 -5.42 -3.77
N GLU A 119 0.80 -4.32 -4.27
CA GLU A 119 1.97 -3.71 -3.64
C GLU A 119 1.66 -3.20 -2.22
N TYR A 120 0.46 -2.63 -2.02
CA TYR A 120 0.06 -2.14 -0.71
C TYR A 120 -0.13 -3.28 0.30
N GLU A 121 -0.61 -4.45 -0.13
CA GLU A 121 -0.68 -5.64 0.72
C GLU A 121 0.71 -6.01 1.25
N GLU A 122 1.72 -6.07 0.38
CA GLU A 122 3.11 -6.33 0.79
C GLU A 122 3.65 -5.24 1.72
N GLY A 123 3.34 -3.97 1.43
CA GLY A 123 3.67 -2.85 2.30
C GLY A 123 3.03 -2.96 3.69
N ALA A 124 1.76 -3.36 3.76
CA ALA A 124 1.03 -3.56 5.01
C ALA A 124 1.59 -4.73 5.81
N LYS A 125 1.93 -5.84 5.15
CA LYS A 125 2.63 -6.98 5.76
C LYS A 125 3.97 -6.54 6.35
N ASN A 126 4.78 -5.80 5.58
CA ASN A 126 6.07 -5.29 6.03
C ASN A 126 5.91 -4.35 7.24
N ALA A 127 4.99 -3.39 7.16
CA ALA A 127 4.70 -2.44 8.23
C ALA A 127 4.25 -3.15 9.52
N LEU A 128 3.31 -4.08 9.43
CA LEU A 128 2.83 -4.84 10.59
C LEU A 128 3.91 -5.75 11.19
N LYS A 129 4.89 -6.20 10.38
CA LYS A 129 5.97 -7.08 10.82
C LYS A 129 7.15 -6.34 11.44
N ASN A 130 7.55 -5.22 10.84
CA ASN A 130 8.84 -4.57 11.07
C ASN A 130 8.74 -3.16 11.66
N ALA A 131 7.54 -2.60 11.82
CA ALA A 131 7.41 -1.29 12.46
C ALA A 131 7.96 -1.29 13.90
N ASP A 132 8.55 -0.17 14.29
CA ASP A 132 9.01 0.07 15.67
C ASP A 132 8.30 1.29 16.31
N PRO A 133 7.44 1.09 17.33
CA PRO A 133 7.11 -0.19 17.95
C PRO A 133 6.07 -0.99 17.17
N LYS A 134 6.29 -2.31 17.12
CA LYS A 134 5.37 -3.28 16.53
C LYS A 134 4.05 -3.33 17.30
N ARG A 135 2.94 -3.57 16.61
CA ARG A 135 1.67 -3.91 17.26
C ARG A 135 1.79 -5.21 18.02
N LYS A 136 1.19 -5.26 19.21
CA LYS A 136 1.15 -6.51 19.99
C LYS A 136 0.03 -7.40 19.47
N ILE A 137 0.23 -8.72 19.52
CA ILE A 137 -0.83 -9.70 19.27
C ILE A 137 -1.40 -10.14 20.61
N LYS A 138 -2.72 -9.99 20.79
CA LYS A 138 -3.41 -10.27 22.06
C LYS A 138 -3.34 -11.75 22.42
N ASN A 139 -3.54 -12.63 21.44
CA ASN A 139 -3.51 -14.07 21.64
C ASN A 139 -2.19 -14.67 21.13
N LYS A 140 -1.27 -14.92 22.07
CA LYS A 140 0.05 -15.52 21.78
C LYS A 140 0.00 -16.96 21.25
N LYS A 141 -1.16 -17.61 21.23
CA LYS A 141 -1.34 -18.94 20.62
C LYS A 141 -1.57 -18.88 19.11
N LEU A 142 -1.87 -17.70 18.57
CA LEU A 142 -1.96 -17.49 17.14
C LEU A 142 -0.55 -17.33 16.58
N ASP A 143 -0.31 -17.94 15.42
CA ASP A 143 0.91 -17.69 14.68
C ASP A 143 0.92 -16.24 14.19
N GLU A 144 1.96 -15.51 14.56
CA GLU A 144 2.09 -14.08 14.32
C GLU A 144 2.23 -13.76 12.85
N ASP A 145 3.05 -14.51 12.12
CA ASP A 145 3.26 -14.31 10.68
C ASP A 145 1.97 -14.61 9.90
N SER A 146 1.28 -15.72 10.22
CA SER A 146 -0.02 -16.02 9.61
C SER A 146 -1.09 -14.97 9.89
N LEU A 147 -1.05 -14.32 11.06
CA LEU A 147 -2.01 -13.27 11.43
C LEU A 147 -1.70 -11.96 10.71
N ILE A 148 -0.42 -11.61 10.55
CA ILE A 148 0.03 -10.46 9.76
C ILE A 148 -0.38 -10.62 8.31
N ASP A 149 -0.11 -11.79 7.71
CA ASP A 149 -0.47 -12.08 6.32
C ASP A 149 -1.98 -11.95 6.11
N ALA A 150 -2.77 -12.56 7.00
CA ALA A 150 -4.23 -12.48 6.90
C ALA A 150 -4.76 -11.04 7.14
N ALA A 151 -4.08 -10.23 7.95
CA ALA A 151 -4.46 -8.83 8.16
C ALA A 151 -4.18 -7.98 6.92
N ALA A 152 -3.05 -8.20 6.25
CA ALA A 152 -2.72 -7.53 5.00
C ALA A 152 -3.73 -7.87 3.89
N GLU A 153 -4.08 -9.15 3.73
CA GLU A 153 -5.14 -9.61 2.81
C GLU A 153 -6.48 -8.90 3.11
N CYS A 154 -6.84 -8.77 4.39
CA CYS A 154 -8.06 -8.08 4.81
C CYS A 154 -8.03 -6.56 4.51
N ILE A 155 -6.88 -5.91 4.68
CA ILE A 155 -6.69 -4.49 4.31
C ILE A 155 -6.90 -4.32 2.80
N ARG A 156 -6.27 -5.17 1.98
CA ARG A 156 -6.43 -5.15 0.52
C ARG A 156 -7.88 -5.39 0.11
N ALA A 157 -8.54 -6.40 0.68
CA ALA A 157 -9.91 -6.75 0.35
C ALA A 157 -10.89 -5.61 0.68
N ARG A 158 -10.75 -4.97 1.85
CA ARG A 158 -11.58 -3.82 2.24
C ARG A 158 -11.36 -2.62 1.32
N ALA A 159 -10.12 -2.38 0.88
CA ALA A 159 -9.83 -1.31 -0.06
C ALA A 159 -10.45 -1.58 -1.44
N ALA A 160 -10.28 -2.78 -1.98
CA ALA A 160 -10.91 -3.19 -3.24
C ALA A 160 -12.43 -3.04 -3.19
N GLU A 161 -13.08 -3.45 -2.10
CA GLU A 161 -14.51 -3.26 -1.90
C GLU A 161 -14.88 -1.76 -1.87
N SER A 162 -14.12 -0.95 -1.13
CA SER A 162 -14.37 0.48 -1.05
C SER A 162 -14.28 1.17 -2.41
N PHE A 163 -13.27 0.86 -3.23
CA PHE A 163 -13.12 1.41 -4.58
C PHE A 163 -14.26 0.96 -5.52
N ALA A 164 -14.69 -0.30 -5.41
CA ALA A 164 -15.80 -0.85 -6.19
C ALA A 164 -17.16 -0.21 -5.83
N GLN A 165 -17.33 0.29 -4.60
CA GLN A 165 -18.55 0.94 -4.12
C GLN A 165 -18.60 2.46 -4.39
N MET A 166 -17.51 3.06 -4.89
CA MET A 166 -17.48 4.48 -5.27
C MET A 166 -18.46 4.77 -6.43
N LYS A 167 -18.82 6.04 -6.61
CA LYS A 167 -19.75 6.48 -7.67
C LYS A 167 -19.14 7.61 -8.52
N PRO A 168 -18.69 7.34 -9.76
CA PRO A 168 -18.56 6.01 -10.37
C PRO A 168 -17.51 5.13 -9.68
N PRO A 169 -17.58 3.78 -9.82
CA PRO A 169 -16.57 2.88 -9.26
C PRO A 169 -15.20 3.11 -9.87
N VAL A 170 -14.14 2.97 -9.06
CA VAL A 170 -12.78 2.87 -9.57
C VAL A 170 -12.46 1.39 -9.78
N LYS A 171 -12.33 0.98 -11.04
CA LYS A 171 -12.12 -0.43 -11.39
C LYS A 171 -10.68 -0.87 -11.13
N GLY A 172 -10.49 -2.16 -10.90
CA GLY A 172 -9.17 -2.75 -10.65
C GLY A 172 -8.17 -2.59 -11.81
N ASP A 173 -8.65 -2.45 -13.04
CA ASP A 173 -7.85 -2.23 -14.24
C ASP A 173 -7.57 -0.74 -14.55
N THR A 174 -8.15 0.19 -13.79
CA THR A 174 -7.90 1.63 -13.94
C THR A 174 -6.42 1.92 -13.72
N LYS A 175 -5.80 2.58 -14.71
CA LYS A 175 -4.41 3.06 -14.61
C LYS A 175 -4.35 4.28 -13.71
N LEU A 176 -3.41 4.26 -12.77
CA LEU A 176 -3.17 5.34 -11.83
C LEU A 176 -1.80 5.96 -12.09
N ARG A 177 -1.71 7.26 -11.86
CA ARG A 177 -0.48 8.02 -12.06
C ARG A 177 0.61 7.53 -11.10
N ASN A 178 1.88 7.68 -11.51
CA ASN A 178 3.02 7.57 -10.60
C ASN A 178 3.24 8.92 -9.88
N PRO A 179 2.84 9.08 -8.60
CA PRO A 179 2.90 10.38 -7.94
C PRO A 179 4.32 10.84 -7.59
N TRP A 180 5.27 9.92 -7.50
CA TRP A 180 6.68 10.20 -7.26
C TRP A 180 7.50 9.81 -8.49
N ALA A 181 8.15 10.81 -9.10
CA ALA A 181 9.08 10.59 -10.19
C ALA A 181 10.38 9.95 -9.65
N ALA A 182 11.01 9.14 -10.50
CA ALA A 182 12.34 8.62 -10.24
C ALA A 182 13.36 9.77 -10.19
N THR A 183 14.32 9.66 -9.27
CA THR A 183 15.37 10.66 -9.10
C THR A 183 16.35 10.65 -10.29
N ALA A 184 17.14 11.72 -10.43
CA ALA A 184 18.15 11.79 -11.48
C ALA A 184 19.17 10.65 -11.38
N GLU A 185 19.55 10.28 -10.15
CA GLU A 185 20.48 9.19 -9.85
C GLU A 185 19.89 7.84 -10.27
N GLN A 186 18.61 7.59 -9.94
CA GLN A 186 17.90 6.37 -10.35
C GLN A 186 17.82 6.25 -11.88
N ARG A 187 17.54 7.35 -12.58
CA ARG A 187 17.53 7.37 -14.06
C ARG A 187 18.91 7.15 -14.66
N ALA A 188 19.94 7.76 -14.08
CA ALA A 188 21.33 7.57 -14.52
C ALA A 188 21.79 6.11 -14.33
N ALA A 189 21.41 5.48 -13.22
CA ALA A 189 21.70 4.07 -12.95
C ALA A 189 20.95 3.11 -13.89
N ALA A 190 19.75 3.48 -14.34
CA ALA A 190 18.97 2.69 -15.30
C ALA A 190 19.34 2.92 -16.77
N ALA A 191 20.14 3.96 -17.08
CA ALA A 191 20.52 4.27 -18.45
C ALA A 191 21.48 3.20 -19.00
N PRO A 192 21.31 2.75 -20.26
CA PRO A 192 22.28 1.86 -20.88
C PRO A 192 23.65 2.55 -20.91
N PRO A 193 24.76 1.80 -20.72
CA PRO A 193 26.08 2.39 -20.78
C PRO A 193 26.28 3.10 -22.12
N PRO A 194 27.01 4.23 -22.15
CA PRO A 194 27.26 4.94 -23.40
C PRO A 194 27.86 3.96 -24.40
N ARG A 195 27.24 3.85 -25.58
CA ARG A 195 27.75 3.00 -26.66
C ARG A 195 29.21 3.36 -26.89
N ALA A 196 30.10 2.37 -26.76
CA ALA A 196 31.51 2.56 -27.07
C ALA A 196 31.63 3.17 -28.48
N PRO A 197 32.49 4.18 -28.69
CA PRO A 197 32.69 4.75 -30.01
C PRO A 197 33.08 3.61 -30.95
N SER A 198 32.28 3.41 -32.00
CA SER A 198 32.58 2.43 -33.03
C SER A 198 33.90 2.82 -33.66
N GLY A 199 34.98 2.18 -33.21
CA GLY A 199 36.32 2.38 -33.75
C GLY A 199 36.27 2.10 -35.23
N GLY A 200 36.29 3.16 -36.03
CA GLY A 200 36.35 3.09 -37.48
C GLY A 200 37.57 2.25 -37.83
N ARG A 201 37.33 1.07 -38.40
CA ARG A 201 38.41 0.30 -39.04
C ARG A 201 38.94 1.17 -40.17
N GLY A 202 40.15 1.67 -39.96
CA GLY A 202 40.93 2.35 -40.98
C GLY A 202 41.03 1.46 -42.21
N GLY A 203 40.48 1.95 -43.33
CA GLY A 203 40.85 1.47 -44.64
C GLY A 203 42.27 1.93 -44.93
N ARG A 204 43.24 1.00 -44.80
CA ARG A 204 44.54 1.17 -45.46
C ARG A 204 44.33 0.88 -46.95
N ARG A 205 44.68 1.89 -47.76
CA ARG A 205 44.94 1.75 -49.19
C ARG A 205 46.28 1.08 -49.42
#